data_AF-A0A7J8N5L2-F1
#
_entry.id   AF-A0A7J8N5L2-F1
#
_cell.length_a   1.000
_cell.length_b   1.000
_cell.length_c   1.000
_cell.angle_alpha   90.00
_cell.angle_beta   90.00
_cell.angle_gamma   90.00
#
_symmetry.space_group_name_H-M   'P 1'
#
loop_
_entity.id
_entity.type
_entity.pdbx_description
1 polymer ?
#
loop_
_entity_poly.entity_id
_entity_poly.type
_entity_poly.pdbx_seq_one_letter_code
_entity_poly.pdbx_strand_id
1 'polypeptide(L)' 'MVSREHKRAGLHEKLQLLRSITNSHSMKKASIIVDASKYIEELKQKVERLNQDITAAQTSNNRNPLPM' A
#
# COMPACT_ATOMS: atom_id res chain seq x y z
N MET A 1 -28.59 17.61 -12.48
CA MET A 1 -28.34 16.15 -12.40
C MET A 1 -27.02 15.84 -13.09
N VAL A 2 -26.07 15.18 -12.43
CA VAL A 2 -24.82 14.75 -13.08
C VAL A 2 -25.14 13.64 -14.07
N SER A 3 -24.76 13.82 -15.34
CA SER A 3 -25.03 12.85 -16.39
C SER A 3 -24.24 11.55 -16.18
N ARG A 4 -24.74 10.44 -16.73
CA ARG A 4 -24.09 9.13 -16.65
C ARG A 4 -22.68 9.14 -17.25
N GLU A 5 -22.45 9.97 -18.27
CA GLU A 5 -21.16 10.11 -18.94
C GLU A 5 -20.10 10.73 -18.02
N HIS A 6 -20.48 11.78 -17.26
CA HIS A 6 -19.58 12.41 -16.30
C HIS A 6 -19.14 11.44 -15.20
N LYS A 7 -20.04 10.54 -14.76
CA LYS A 7 -19.69 9.48 -13.79
C LYS A 7 -18.68 8.49 -14.38
N ARG A 8 -18.76 8.17 -15.68
CA ARG A 8 -17.82 7.26 -16.35
C ARG A 8 -16.45 7.91 -16.53
N ALA A 9 -16.40 9.18 -16.90
CA ALA A 9 -15.17 9.96 -17.01
C ALA A 9 -14.44 10.02 -15.66
N GLY A 10 -15.13 10.41 -14.58
CA GLY A 10 -14.53 10.49 -13.25
C GLY A 10 -14.05 9.13 -12.72
N LEU A 11 -14.72 8.03 -13.06
CA LEU A 11 -14.23 6.68 -12.73
C LEU A 11 -12.95 6.33 -13.50
N HIS A 12 -12.85 6.73 -14.77
CA HIS A 12 -11.67 6.49 -15.58
C HIS A 12 -10.46 7.23 -15.03
N GLU A 13 -10.62 8.51 -14.68
CA GLU A 13 -9.57 9.33 -14.05
C GLU A 13 -9.06 8.69 -12.76
N LYS A 14 -9.98 8.27 -11.87
CA LYS A 14 -9.62 7.58 -10.62
C LYS A 14 -8.85 6.28 -10.86
N LEU A 15 -9.20 5.52 -11.90
CA LEU A 15 -8.47 4.31 -12.26
C LEU A 15 -7.07 4.59 -12.81
N GLN A 16 -6.90 5.67 -13.59
CA GLN A 16 -5.57 6.07 -14.08
C GLN A 16 -4.67 6.53 -12.93
N LEU A 17 -5.23 7.30 -11.99
CA LEU A 17 -4.53 7.70 -10.77
C LEU A 17 -4.11 6.48 -9.95
N LEU A 18 -5.03 5.54 -9.73
CA LEU A 18 -4.74 4.30 -9.01
C LEU A 18 -3.59 3.53 -9.69
N ARG A 19 -3.63 3.37 -11.02
CA ARG A 19 -2.58 2.71 -11.80
C ARG A 19 -1.22 3.36 -11.60
N SER A 20 -1.17 4.69 -11.62
CA SER A 20 0.05 5.47 -11.42
C SER A 20 0.65 5.25 -10.03
N ILE A 21 -0.19 5.35 -8.99
CA ILE A 21 0.23 5.19 -7.59
C ILE A 21 0.73 3.76 -7.31
N THR A 22 0.08 2.77 -7.90
CA THR A 22 0.43 1.35 -7.69
C THR A 22 1.49 0.85 -8.66
N ASN A 23 2.09 1.73 -9.48
CA ASN A 23 3.07 1.39 -10.53
C ASN A 23 2.63 0.21 -11.42
N SER A 24 1.32 0.10 -11.67
CA SER A 24 0.77 -0.98 -12.50
C SER A 24 0.97 -0.64 -13.98
N HIS A 25 1.48 -1.60 -14.74
CA HIS A 25 1.61 -1.49 -16.21
C HIS A 25 0.36 -2.01 -16.93
N SER A 26 -0.66 -2.41 -16.17
CA SER A 26 -1.86 -3.00 -16.76
C SER A 26 -2.73 -1.96 -17.47
N MET A 27 -3.20 -2.31 -18.67
CA MET A 27 -4.21 -1.54 -19.40
C MET A 27 -5.65 -1.98 -19.08
N LYS A 28 -5.83 -3.15 -18.45
CA LYS A 28 -7.15 -3.68 -18.09
C LYS A 28 -7.57 -3.18 -16.70
N LYS A 29 -8.80 -2.65 -16.60
CA LYS A 29 -9.35 -2.10 -15.34
C LYS A 29 -9.34 -3.11 -14.19
N ALA A 30 -9.74 -4.35 -14.45
CA ALA A 30 -9.75 -5.40 -13.42
C ALA A 30 -8.34 -5.69 -12.91
N SER A 31 -7.37 -5.81 -13.81
CA SER A 31 -5.97 -6.04 -13.46
C SER A 31 -5.35 -4.85 -12.69
N ILE A 32 -5.70 -3.60 -13.02
CA ILE A 32 -5.29 -2.41 -12.22
C ILE A 32 -5.78 -2.55 -10.77
N ILE A 33 -7.02 -3.02 -10.58
CA ILE A 33 -7.59 -3.22 -9.23
C ILE A 33 -6.87 -4.35 -8.50
N VAL A 34 -6.59 -5.46 -9.17
CA VAL A 34 -5.85 -6.60 -8.57
C VAL A 34 -4.45 -6.17 -8.16
N ASP A 35 -3.72 -5.47 -9.03
CA ASP A 35 -2.39 -4.95 -8.73
C ASP A 35 -2.43 -3.98 -7.54
N ALA A 36 -3.45 -3.12 -7.47
CA ALA A 36 -3.66 -2.22 -6.35
C ALA A 36 -3.93 -2.97 -5.03
N SER A 37 -4.76 -4.01 -5.07
CA SER A 37 -5.03 -4.85 -3.89
C SER A 37 -3.76 -5.53 -3.38
N LYS A 38 -2.93 -6.06 -4.29
CA LYS A 38 -1.65 -6.65 -3.96
C LYS A 38 -0.67 -5.63 -3.37
N TYR A 39 -0.59 -4.45 -3.97
CA TYR A 39 0.28 -3.37 -3.47
C TYR A 39 -0.08 -2.95 -2.03
N ILE A 40 -1.38 -2.88 -1.71
CA ILE A 40 -1.84 -2.58 -0.34
C ILE A 40 -1.42 -3.69 0.62
N GLU A 41 -1.51 -4.95 0.23
CA GLU A 41 -1.08 -6.10 1.05
C GLU A 41 0.43 -6.05 1.32
N GLU A 42 1.24 -5.81 0.29
CA GLU A 42 2.70 -5.67 0.42
C GLU A 42 3.09 -4.54 1.38
N LEU A 43 2.40 -3.39 1.29
CA LEU A 43 2.61 -2.28 2.21
C LEU A 43 2.25 -2.64 3.65
N LYS A 44 1.13 -3.31 3.88
CA LYS A 44 0.73 -3.77 5.22
C LYS A 44 1.78 -4.70 5.83
N GLN A 45 2.22 -5.70 5.07
CA GLN A 45 3.27 -6.63 5.51
C GLN A 45 4.61 -5.92 5.78
N LYS A 46 4.94 -4.88 5.00
CA LYS A 46 6.15 -4.10 5.23
C LYS A 46 6.07 -3.30 6.54
N VAL A 47 4.93 -2.68 6.82
CA VAL A 47 4.71 -1.94 8.08
C VAL A 47 4.78 -2.89 9.28
N GLU A 48 4.16 -4.06 9.19
CA GLU A 48 4.18 -5.06 10.27
C GLU A 48 5.61 -5.52 10.58
N ARG A 49 6.39 -5.90 9.56
CA ARG A 49 7.79 -6.28 9.73
C ARG A 49 8.64 -5.17 10.35
N LEU A 50 8.51 -3.94 9.86
CA LEU A 50 9.24 -2.80 10.43
C LEU A 50 8.86 -2.57 11.90
N ASN A 51 7.60 -2.74 12.27
CA ASN A 51 7.17 -2.59 13.65
C ASN A 51 7.73 -3.70 14.56
N GLN A 52 7.82 -4.94 14.06
CA GLN A 52 8.47 -6.05 14.76
C GLN A 52 9.98 -5.80 14.94
N ASP A 53 10.67 -5.32 13.90
CA ASP A 53 12.10 -5.01 13.95
C ASP A 53 12.40 -3.88 14.95
N ILE A 54 11.58 -2.82 14.97
CA ILE A 54 11.69 -1.74 15.95
C ILE A 54 11.50 -2.28 17.37
N THR A 55 10.48 -3.11 17.59
CA THR A 55 10.23 -3.73 18.90
C THR A 55 11.40 -4.62 19.33
N ALA A 56 11.93 -5.44 18.41
CA ALA A 56 13.07 -6.30 18.67
C ALA A 56 14.32 -5.48 19.06
N ALA A 57 14.64 -4.43 18.31
CA ALA A 57 15.75 -3.53 18.60
C ALA A 57 15.61 -2.80 19.95
N GLN A 58 14.39 -2.43 20.34
CA GLN A 58 14.12 -1.85 21.66
C GLN A 58 14.34 -2.87 22.78
N THR A 59 13.91 -4.12 22.60
CA THR A 59 14.13 -5.17 23.61
C THR A 59 15.60 -5.56 23.75
N SER A 60 16.40 -5.53 22.69
CA SER A 60 17.84 -5.79 22.77
C SER A 60 18.58 -4.69 23.53
N ASN A 61 18.23 -3.42 23.32
CA ASN A 61 18.81 -2.31 24.08
C ASN A 61 18.45 -2.38 25.58
N ASN A 62 17.26 -2.86 25.92
CA ASN A 62 16.81 -2.95 27.31
C ASN A 62 17.36 -4.19 28.05
N ARG A 63 17.94 -5.16 27.33
CA ARG A 63 18.49 -6.42 27.88
C ARG A 63 19.99 -6.40 28.14
N ASN A 64 20.66 -5.26 27.96
CA ASN A 64 22.07 -5.09 28.34
C ASN A 64 22.19 -4.21 29.59
N PRO A 65 21.81 -4.67 30.79
CA PRO A 65 22.34 -4.06 32.00
C PRO A 65 23.84 -4.38 32.00
N LEU A 66 24.65 -3.34 31.84
CA LEU A 66 26.10 -3.42 32.00
C LEU A 66 26.42 -4.19 33.29
N PRO A 67 27.30 -5.21 33.26
CA PRO A 67 27.78 -5.79 34.50
C PRO A 67 28.61 -4.71 35.22
N MET A 68 28.25 -4.44 36.49
CA MET A 68 29.06 -3.64 37.42
C MET A 68 30.41 -4.30 37.66
#